data_AF-A0A5S3YXJ7-F1
#
_entry.id   AF-A0A5S3YXJ7-F1
#
_cell.length_a   1.000
_cell.length_b   1.000
_cell.length_c   1.000
_cell.angle_alpha   90.00
_cell.angle_beta   90.00
_cell.angle_gamma   90.00
#
_symmetry.space_group_name_H-M   'P 1'
#
loop_
_entity.id
_entity.type
_entity.pdbx_description
1 polymer ?
#
loop_
_entity_poly.entity_id
_entity_poly.type
_entity_poly.pdbx_seq_one_letter_code
_entity_poly.pdbx_strand_id
1 'polypeptide(L)'
;MKICQQTGQEQLQRLKVGVDLQRPLNYLRNNEGNRKNCASSLNNSYRKLALYACFIEQDLDTMRQYAYFSAKSNILFLQCHPNDGNWLFPLFEVLLSDNAELLHWHSQHVLPVYNTHQKWINRNRVGTTEFQAFQDLLAAQQKFDLLGERAEYILANPPGKTMKRFQTDNAFYLALAKGNKTEMESALQTLCSLKVAQNRNGADGIIGSEHFMSAAAFYYGKLARFAGYELDVDMPLYPAHLIAVNPLADYTRGEVDVLAELDIYQTFDGEFAPFTPKPQGEYNLDITLNSKPMEKLP
;
A
#
# COMPACT_ATOMS: atom_id res chain seq x y z
N MET A 1 -17.56 1.10 11.51
CA MET A 1 -17.02 0.59 12.79
C MET A 1 -16.78 1.77 13.73
N LYS A 2 -16.92 1.62 15.05
CA LYS A 2 -16.71 2.75 16.01
C LYS A 2 -15.23 2.87 16.31
N ILE A 3 -14.63 4.03 16.06
CA ILE A 3 -13.24 4.33 16.40
C ILE A 3 -13.13 4.55 17.92
N CYS A 4 -12.23 3.81 18.58
CA CYS A 4 -12.03 3.80 20.02
C CYS A 4 -10.61 3.33 20.34
N GLN A 5 -9.76 4.20 20.89
CA GLN A 5 -8.35 3.88 21.15
C GLN A 5 -8.18 2.72 22.12
N GLN A 6 -8.99 2.65 23.20
CA GLN A 6 -8.93 1.53 24.15
C GLN A 6 -9.21 0.19 23.46
N THR A 7 -10.24 0.14 22.61
CA THR A 7 -10.55 -1.07 21.83
C THR A 7 -9.39 -1.44 20.90
N GLY A 8 -8.77 -0.46 20.25
CA GLY A 8 -7.58 -0.67 19.42
C GLY A 8 -6.39 -1.22 20.22
N GLN A 9 -6.15 -0.71 21.43
CA GLN A 9 -5.07 -1.17 22.30
C GLN A 9 -5.27 -2.63 22.71
N GLU A 10 -6.48 -2.98 23.16
CA GLU A 10 -6.85 -4.35 23.51
C GLU A 10 -6.70 -5.30 22.31
N GLN A 11 -7.11 -4.85 21.12
CA GLN A 11 -6.96 -5.61 19.88
C GLN A 11 -5.50 -5.86 19.53
N LEU A 12 -4.64 -4.83 19.54
CA LEU A 12 -3.21 -4.96 19.23
C LEU A 12 -2.49 -5.85 20.26
N GLN A 13 -2.84 -5.75 21.55
CA GLN A 13 -2.30 -6.65 22.57
C GLN A 13 -2.63 -8.12 22.28
N ARG A 14 -3.88 -8.43 21.94
CA ARG A 14 -4.28 -9.80 21.55
C ARG A 14 -3.56 -10.27 20.28
N LEU A 15 -3.43 -9.38 19.30
CA LEU A 15 -2.76 -9.70 18.03
C LEU A 15 -1.27 -10.03 18.23
N LYS A 16 -0.57 -9.34 19.14
CA LYS A 16 0.86 -9.59 19.45
C LYS A 16 1.09 -10.96 20.09
N VAL A 17 0.24 -11.38 21.03
CA VAL A 17 0.39 -12.67 21.75
C VAL A 17 0.41 -13.87 20.80
N GLY A 18 -0.31 -13.79 19.68
CA GLY A 18 -0.39 -14.87 18.69
C GLY A 18 0.69 -14.83 17.59
N VAL A 19 1.73 -14.01 17.71
CA VAL A 19 2.78 -13.90 16.68
C VAL A 19 3.85 -14.97 16.87
N ASP A 20 4.02 -15.82 15.86
CA ASP A 20 5.13 -16.77 15.72
C ASP A 20 5.93 -16.42 14.47
N LEU A 21 7.15 -15.91 14.67
CA LEU A 21 8.12 -15.67 13.59
C LEU A 21 9.03 -16.88 13.39
N GLN A 22 9.40 -17.57 14.46
CA GLN A 22 10.47 -18.56 14.45
C GLN A 22 10.12 -19.76 13.57
N ARG A 23 8.88 -20.27 13.66
CA ARG A 23 8.47 -21.43 12.86
C ARG A 23 8.54 -21.18 11.35
N PRO A 24 7.88 -20.15 10.77
CA PRO A 24 7.97 -19.91 9.33
C PRO A 24 9.40 -19.53 8.89
N LEU A 25 10.18 -18.82 9.71
CA LEU A 25 11.58 -18.52 9.39
C LEU A 25 12.44 -19.80 9.31
N ASN A 26 12.27 -20.74 10.25
CA ASN A 26 13.01 -22.00 10.23
C ASN A 26 12.64 -22.86 9.02
N TYR A 27 11.35 -22.90 8.64
CA TYR A 27 10.95 -23.56 7.40
C TYR A 27 11.61 -22.94 6.16
N LEU A 28 11.65 -21.61 6.06
CA LEU A 28 12.35 -20.95 4.95
C LEU A 28 13.86 -21.25 4.95
N ARG A 29 14.53 -21.17 6.11
CA ARG A 29 15.98 -21.45 6.25
C ARG A 29 16.34 -22.87 5.85
N ASN A 30 15.50 -23.85 6.23
CA ASN A 30 15.74 -25.26 5.94
C ASN A 30 15.16 -25.72 4.59
N ASN A 31 14.55 -24.80 3.82
CA ASN A 31 13.81 -25.12 2.59
C ASN A 31 12.72 -26.20 2.80
N GLU A 32 12.03 -26.12 3.93
CA GLU A 32 10.95 -27.00 4.34
C GLU A 32 9.58 -26.30 4.25
N GLY A 33 8.51 -27.10 4.25
CA GLY A 33 7.15 -26.59 4.24
C GLY A 33 6.77 -25.90 2.93
N ASN A 34 5.74 -25.06 2.97
CA ASN A 34 5.24 -24.34 1.81
C ASN A 34 5.71 -22.88 1.88
N ARG A 35 6.58 -22.47 0.93
CA ARG A 35 7.19 -21.13 0.87
C ARG A 35 6.14 -20.00 0.83
N LYS A 36 5.05 -20.15 0.06
CA LYS A 36 3.93 -19.21 0.00
C LYS A 36 3.28 -19.03 1.38
N ASN A 37 2.97 -20.12 2.07
CA ASN A 37 2.32 -20.08 3.37
C ASN A 37 3.24 -19.45 4.43
N CYS A 38 4.55 -19.74 4.38
CA CYS A 38 5.53 -19.09 5.26
C CYS A 38 5.59 -17.58 5.01
N ALA A 39 5.68 -17.16 3.74
CA ALA A 39 5.70 -15.75 3.34
C ALA A 39 4.44 -14.99 3.78
N SER A 40 3.25 -15.58 3.55
CA SER A 40 1.98 -14.99 3.99
C SER A 40 1.87 -14.90 5.51
N SER A 41 2.35 -15.92 6.23
CA SER A 41 2.37 -15.89 7.70
C SER A 41 3.32 -14.82 8.22
N LEU A 42 4.51 -14.69 7.64
CA LEU A 42 5.50 -13.68 8.04
C LEU A 42 5.01 -12.26 7.76
N ASN A 43 4.42 -12.01 6.58
CA ASN A 43 3.79 -10.72 6.28
C ASN A 43 2.79 -10.34 7.38
N ASN A 44 1.84 -11.22 7.68
CA ASN A 44 0.84 -10.93 8.71
C ASN A 44 1.44 -10.76 10.12
N SER A 45 2.43 -11.56 10.49
CA SER A 45 3.12 -11.46 11.78
C SER A 45 3.89 -10.15 11.92
N TYR A 46 4.71 -9.80 10.93
CA TYR A 46 5.48 -8.57 10.92
C TYR A 46 4.60 -7.33 10.86
N ARG A 47 3.51 -7.33 10.07
CA ARG A 47 2.50 -6.25 10.09
C ARG A 47 1.95 -6.01 11.50
N LYS A 48 1.54 -7.07 12.22
CA LYS A 48 1.00 -6.94 13.58
C LYS A 48 2.04 -6.35 14.54
N LEU A 49 3.28 -6.81 14.43
CA LEU A 49 4.39 -6.28 15.23
C LEU A 49 4.69 -4.81 14.90
N ALA A 50 4.66 -4.42 13.63
CA ALA A 50 4.85 -3.03 13.21
C ALA A 50 3.77 -2.11 13.80
N LEU A 51 2.50 -2.51 13.72
CA LEU A 51 1.38 -1.74 14.29
C LEU A 51 1.45 -1.69 15.81
N TYR A 52 1.88 -2.77 16.47
CA TYR A 52 2.08 -2.77 17.92
C TYR A 52 3.21 -1.83 18.32
N ALA A 53 4.37 -1.91 17.66
CA ALA A 53 5.50 -1.02 17.89
C ALA A 53 5.08 0.45 17.70
N CYS A 54 4.30 0.73 16.65
CA CYS A 54 3.77 2.06 16.36
C CYS A 54 2.86 2.61 17.47
N PHE A 55 1.78 1.89 17.80
CA PHE A 55 0.66 2.45 18.55
C PHE A 55 0.67 2.10 20.04
N ILE A 56 1.47 1.11 20.44
CA ILE A 56 1.59 0.68 21.84
C ILE A 56 2.94 1.08 22.42
N GLU A 57 4.03 0.70 21.74
CA GLU A 57 5.40 0.98 22.22
C GLU A 57 5.86 2.39 21.84
N GLN A 58 5.22 3.01 20.84
CA GLN A 58 5.62 4.30 20.27
C GLN A 58 7.06 4.29 19.74
N ASP A 59 7.53 3.13 19.30
CA ASP A 59 8.85 2.91 18.72
C ASP A 59 8.75 2.90 17.19
N LEU A 60 9.02 4.06 16.60
CA LEU A 60 8.92 4.24 15.15
C LEU A 60 10.04 3.52 14.39
N ASP A 61 11.20 3.30 15.00
CA ASP A 61 12.32 2.64 14.33
C ASP A 61 12.06 1.13 14.24
N THR A 62 11.63 0.52 15.35
CA THR A 62 11.19 -0.88 15.36
C THR A 62 9.97 -1.09 14.45
N MET A 63 9.04 -0.14 14.43
CA MET A 63 7.91 -0.17 13.51
C MET A 63 8.35 -0.19 12.03
N ARG A 64 9.27 0.69 11.62
CA ARG A 64 9.79 0.71 10.23
C ARG A 64 10.51 -0.59 9.88
N GLN A 65 11.27 -1.14 10.81
CA GLN A 65 11.95 -2.42 10.63
C GLN A 65 10.95 -3.56 10.40
N TYR A 66 9.92 -3.69 11.22
CA TYR A 66 8.90 -4.72 11.02
C TYR A 66 8.07 -4.49 9.75
N ALA A 67 7.75 -3.24 9.42
CA ALA A 67 7.08 -2.90 8.16
C ALA A 67 7.92 -3.31 6.94
N TYR A 68 9.23 -3.11 6.98
CA TYR A 68 10.17 -3.56 5.96
C TYR A 68 10.15 -5.08 5.77
N PHE A 69 10.26 -5.86 6.85
CA PHE A 69 10.21 -7.33 6.75
C PHE A 69 8.83 -7.84 6.33
N SER A 70 7.76 -7.14 6.73
CA SER A 70 6.40 -7.43 6.25
C SER A 70 6.30 -7.26 4.74
N ALA A 71 6.83 -6.17 4.19
CA ALA A 71 6.84 -5.91 2.76
C ALA A 71 7.75 -6.90 2.00
N LYS A 72 8.94 -7.25 2.50
CA LYS A 72 9.78 -8.30 1.89
C LYS A 72 9.10 -9.68 1.91
N SER A 73 8.39 -10.01 2.99
CA SER A 73 7.57 -11.23 3.06
C SER A 73 6.46 -11.21 2.00
N ASN A 74 5.88 -10.05 1.71
CA ASN A 74 4.91 -9.91 0.62
C ASN A 74 5.56 -10.13 -0.75
N ILE A 75 6.75 -9.59 -0.99
CA ILE A 75 7.50 -9.83 -2.22
C ILE A 75 7.78 -11.33 -2.40
N LEU A 76 8.23 -12.01 -1.35
CA LEU A 76 8.44 -13.46 -1.35
C LEU A 76 7.17 -14.23 -1.74
N PHE A 77 6.01 -13.81 -1.21
CA PHE A 77 4.72 -14.39 -1.56
C PHE A 77 4.41 -14.16 -3.05
N LEU A 78 4.61 -12.94 -3.55
CA LEU A 78 4.35 -12.56 -4.94
C LEU A 78 5.31 -13.24 -5.93
N GLN A 79 6.54 -13.55 -5.53
CA GLN A 79 7.44 -14.38 -6.34
C GLN A 79 6.91 -15.80 -6.52
N CYS A 80 6.16 -16.34 -5.54
CA CYS A 80 5.47 -17.64 -5.69
C CYS A 80 4.14 -17.52 -6.45
N HIS A 81 3.44 -16.39 -6.33
CA HIS A 81 2.16 -16.14 -6.96
C HIS A 81 2.07 -14.70 -7.50
N PRO A 82 2.64 -14.44 -8.69
CA PRO A 82 2.79 -13.07 -9.20
C PRO A 82 1.47 -12.33 -9.42
N ASN A 83 0.36 -13.05 -9.60
CA ASN A 83 -0.96 -12.46 -9.83
C ASN A 83 -1.82 -12.31 -8.56
N ASP A 84 -1.40 -12.83 -7.39
CA ASP A 84 -2.19 -12.86 -6.14
C ASP A 84 -2.03 -11.56 -5.30
N GLY A 85 -2.00 -10.38 -5.93
CA GLY A 85 -1.81 -9.11 -5.22
C GLY A 85 -3.09 -8.51 -4.60
N ASN A 86 -2.90 -7.67 -3.57
CA ASN A 86 -4.00 -6.89 -2.98
C ASN A 86 -4.32 -5.66 -3.84
N TRP A 87 -5.60 -5.31 -3.95
CA TRP A 87 -6.10 -4.26 -4.85
C TRP A 87 -6.24 -2.90 -4.15
N LEU A 88 -6.34 -2.87 -2.82
CA LEU A 88 -6.57 -1.64 -2.06
C LEU A 88 -5.44 -1.44 -1.05
N PHE A 89 -4.82 -0.26 -1.09
CA PHE A 89 -3.64 0.10 -0.31
C PHE A 89 -2.50 -0.94 -0.35
N PRO A 90 -2.12 -1.44 -1.54
CA PRO A 90 -1.06 -2.46 -1.65
C PRO A 90 0.30 -2.00 -1.11
N LEU A 91 0.49 -0.69 -0.99
CA LEU A 91 1.73 -0.08 -0.54
C LEU A 91 1.75 0.21 0.97
N PHE A 92 0.74 -0.16 1.76
CA PHE A 92 0.65 0.29 3.16
C PHE A 92 1.91 -0.02 3.98
N GLU A 93 2.37 -1.27 4.01
CA GLU A 93 3.59 -1.65 4.74
C GLU A 93 4.84 -0.99 4.15
N VAL A 94 4.85 -0.83 2.84
CA VAL A 94 5.96 -0.24 2.10
C VAL A 94 6.12 1.23 2.48
N LEU A 95 5.02 1.99 2.47
CA LEU A 95 4.98 3.39 2.88
C LEU A 95 5.27 3.55 4.37
N LEU A 96 4.87 2.58 5.20
CA LEU A 96 5.15 2.57 6.64
C LEU A 96 6.64 2.30 6.93
N SER A 97 7.32 1.54 6.07
CA SER A 97 8.76 1.24 6.21
C SER A 97 9.69 2.38 5.82
N ASP A 98 9.20 3.37 5.07
CA ASP A 98 10.00 4.42 4.43
C ASP A 98 11.08 3.94 3.43
N ASN A 99 11.09 2.64 3.08
CA ASN A 99 12.12 2.10 2.20
C ASN A 99 11.81 2.38 0.72
N ALA A 100 12.65 3.20 0.08
CA ALA A 100 12.47 3.63 -1.31
C ALA A 100 12.62 2.48 -2.33
N GLU A 101 13.48 1.49 -2.06
CA GLU A 101 13.69 0.34 -2.94
C GLU A 101 12.45 -0.56 -2.97
N LEU A 102 11.84 -0.81 -1.80
CA LEU A 102 10.57 -1.54 -1.72
C LEU A 102 9.43 -0.78 -2.39
N LEU A 103 9.38 0.55 -2.25
CA LEU A 103 8.39 1.38 -2.96
C LEU A 103 8.56 1.28 -4.46
N HIS A 104 9.80 1.37 -4.95
CA HIS A 104 10.14 1.19 -6.36
C HIS A 104 9.69 -0.18 -6.87
N TRP A 105 10.01 -1.26 -6.14
CA TRP A 105 9.60 -2.62 -6.51
C TRP A 105 8.07 -2.76 -6.60
N HIS A 106 7.36 -2.37 -5.54
CA HIS A 106 5.90 -2.52 -5.49
C HIS A 106 5.17 -1.62 -6.49
N SER A 107 5.70 -0.44 -6.79
CA SER A 107 5.13 0.43 -7.82
C SER A 107 5.13 -0.21 -9.21
N GLN A 108 6.06 -1.15 -9.47
CA GLN A 108 6.17 -1.89 -10.74
C GLN A 108 5.38 -3.21 -10.76
N HIS A 109 4.84 -3.66 -9.62
CA HIS A 109 4.06 -4.90 -9.55
C HIS A 109 2.64 -4.67 -10.10
N VAL A 110 2.51 -4.75 -11.42
CA VAL A 110 1.29 -4.39 -12.16
C VAL A 110 0.35 -5.57 -12.43
N LEU A 111 0.79 -6.80 -12.16
CA LEU A 111 0.06 -8.01 -12.55
C LEU A 111 -1.39 -8.04 -12.07
N PRO A 112 -1.70 -7.70 -10.81
CA PRO A 112 -3.09 -7.63 -10.36
C PRO A 112 -3.90 -6.73 -11.31
N VAL A 113 -3.50 -5.48 -11.50
CA VAL A 113 -4.28 -4.52 -12.30
C VAL A 113 -4.29 -4.82 -13.81
N TYR A 114 -3.30 -5.56 -14.31
CA TYR A 114 -3.28 -6.00 -15.71
C TYR A 114 -4.12 -7.25 -15.95
N ASN A 115 -4.31 -8.08 -14.93
CA ASN A 115 -5.12 -9.29 -14.93
C ASN A 115 -5.02 -10.06 -16.25
N THR A 116 -3.84 -10.62 -16.51
CA THR A 116 -3.47 -11.26 -17.80
C THR A 116 -4.38 -12.42 -18.21
N HIS A 117 -5.20 -12.93 -17.29
CA HIS A 117 -6.16 -14.02 -17.54
C HIS A 117 -7.58 -13.53 -17.89
N GLN A 118 -7.86 -12.23 -17.81
CA GLN A 118 -9.14 -11.67 -18.23
C GLN A 118 -9.08 -11.11 -19.65
N LYS A 119 -10.18 -11.28 -20.40
CA LYS A 119 -10.33 -10.76 -21.77
C LYS A 119 -10.42 -9.22 -21.84
N TRP A 120 -10.55 -8.52 -20.71
CA TRP A 120 -10.85 -7.09 -20.65
C TRP A 120 -9.85 -6.33 -19.77
N ILE A 121 -9.46 -5.14 -20.21
CA ILE A 121 -8.55 -4.24 -19.47
C ILE A 121 -9.35 -3.49 -18.40
N ASN A 122 -9.60 -4.13 -17.25
CA ASN A 122 -10.40 -3.52 -16.16
C ASN A 122 -9.73 -2.29 -15.53
N ARG A 123 -8.40 -2.17 -15.58
CA ARG A 123 -7.67 -0.99 -15.07
C ARG A 123 -8.07 0.32 -15.75
N ASN A 124 -8.66 0.27 -16.94
CA ASN A 124 -9.15 1.46 -17.63
C ASN A 124 -10.64 1.69 -17.43
N ARG A 125 -11.39 0.66 -17.01
CA ARG A 125 -12.84 0.74 -16.85
C ARG A 125 -13.19 1.54 -15.60
N VAL A 126 -13.76 2.71 -15.79
CA VAL A 126 -14.17 3.57 -14.66
C VAL A 126 -15.18 2.85 -13.77
N GLY A 127 -14.97 2.95 -12.45
CA GLY A 127 -15.83 2.32 -11.46
C GLY A 127 -15.50 0.85 -11.16
N THR A 128 -14.28 0.39 -11.46
CA THR A 128 -13.72 -0.88 -10.98
C THR A 128 -12.68 -0.63 -9.88
N THR A 129 -12.43 -1.64 -9.06
CA THR A 129 -11.33 -1.64 -8.09
C THR A 129 -9.97 -1.54 -8.77
N GLU A 130 -9.82 -2.15 -9.95
CA GLU A 130 -8.60 -2.14 -10.75
C GLU A 130 -8.30 -0.75 -11.29
N PHE A 131 -9.33 0.03 -11.65
CA PHE A 131 -9.15 1.43 -12.03
C PHE A 131 -8.58 2.25 -10.86
N GLN A 132 -9.10 2.04 -9.66
CA GLN A 132 -8.62 2.71 -8.45
C GLN A 132 -7.19 2.27 -8.11
N ALA A 133 -6.92 0.97 -8.05
CA ALA A 133 -5.60 0.40 -7.80
C ALA A 133 -4.55 0.88 -8.81
N PHE A 134 -4.96 1.11 -10.07
CA PHE A 134 -4.05 1.64 -11.07
C PHE A 134 -3.68 3.11 -10.83
N GLN A 135 -4.59 3.93 -10.30
CA GLN A 135 -4.27 5.31 -9.87
C GLN A 135 -3.19 5.32 -8.79
N ASP A 136 -3.24 4.37 -7.86
CA ASP A 136 -2.22 4.21 -6.82
C ASP A 136 -0.82 3.96 -7.41
N LEU A 137 -0.72 3.09 -8.42
CA LEU A 137 0.56 2.83 -9.11
C LEU A 137 1.05 4.05 -9.89
N LEU A 138 0.15 4.77 -10.57
CA LEU A 138 0.49 6.01 -11.27
C LEU A 138 1.02 7.07 -10.29
N ALA A 139 0.39 7.21 -9.11
CA ALA A 139 0.83 8.14 -8.08
C ALA A 139 2.20 7.74 -7.50
N ALA A 140 2.40 6.46 -7.18
CA ALA A 140 3.68 5.95 -6.67
C ALA A 140 4.83 6.10 -7.69
N GLN A 141 4.55 5.93 -8.99
CA GLN A 141 5.50 6.17 -10.07
C GLN A 141 5.57 7.64 -10.55
N GLN A 142 4.84 8.55 -9.90
CA GLN A 142 4.76 9.98 -10.24
C GLN A 142 4.39 10.26 -11.71
N LYS A 143 3.52 9.42 -12.30
CA LYS A 143 2.99 9.59 -13.66
C LYS A 143 1.82 10.58 -13.66
N PHE A 144 2.10 11.82 -13.25
CA PHE A 144 1.10 12.82 -12.90
C PHE A 144 0.19 13.24 -14.07
N ASP A 145 0.70 13.32 -15.29
CA ASP A 145 -0.12 13.68 -16.46
C ASP A 145 -1.30 12.73 -16.63
N LEU A 146 -1.02 11.42 -16.68
CA LEU A 146 -2.05 10.39 -16.83
C LEU A 146 -2.89 10.24 -15.55
N LEU A 147 -2.29 10.37 -14.37
CA LEU A 147 -3.01 10.36 -13.09
C LEU A 147 -4.09 11.45 -13.07
N GLY A 148 -3.72 12.66 -13.48
CA GLY A 148 -4.58 13.84 -13.56
C GLY A 148 -5.70 13.66 -14.58
N GLU A 149 -5.39 13.23 -15.82
CA GLU A 149 -6.39 12.96 -16.86
C GLU A 149 -7.47 11.97 -16.36
N ARG A 150 -7.04 10.88 -15.73
CA ARG A 150 -7.93 9.84 -15.22
C ARG A 150 -8.74 10.29 -14.01
N ALA A 151 -8.13 11.05 -13.10
CA ALA A 151 -8.80 11.59 -11.93
C ALA A 151 -9.87 12.63 -12.32
N GLU A 152 -9.54 13.52 -13.26
CA GLU A 152 -10.49 14.49 -13.81
C GLU A 152 -11.67 13.80 -14.50
N TYR A 153 -11.39 12.76 -15.29
CA TYR A 153 -12.41 11.98 -15.98
C TYR A 153 -13.43 11.35 -15.01
N ILE A 154 -12.99 10.65 -13.97
CA ILE A 154 -13.89 9.99 -13.01
C ILE A 154 -14.64 10.98 -12.12
N LEU A 155 -14.07 12.16 -11.85
CA LEU A 155 -14.77 13.23 -11.13
C LEU A 155 -15.88 13.85 -11.98
N ALA A 156 -15.64 14.03 -13.29
CA ALA A 156 -16.64 14.48 -14.25
C ALA A 156 -17.69 13.39 -14.57
N ASN A 157 -17.30 12.12 -14.49
CA ASN A 157 -18.14 10.96 -14.77
C ASN A 157 -18.18 10.00 -13.57
N PRO A 158 -18.84 10.38 -12.45
CA PRO A 158 -18.81 9.59 -11.23
C PRO A 158 -19.32 8.16 -11.43
N PRO A 159 -18.66 7.16 -10.81
CA PRO A 159 -19.07 5.78 -10.93
C PRO A 159 -20.34 5.52 -10.10
N GLY A 160 -20.91 4.32 -10.25
CA GLY A 160 -22.07 3.89 -9.47
C GLY A 160 -21.84 3.91 -7.95
N LYS A 161 -22.92 3.76 -7.17
CA LYS A 161 -22.95 3.92 -5.70
C LYS A 161 -21.77 3.27 -4.96
N THR A 162 -21.37 2.06 -5.36
CA THR A 162 -20.28 1.29 -4.72
C THR A 162 -18.94 2.02 -4.74
N MET A 163 -18.60 2.67 -5.86
CA MET A 163 -17.30 3.32 -6.07
C MET A 163 -17.32 4.81 -5.74
N LYS A 164 -18.50 5.37 -5.41
CA LYS A 164 -18.64 6.76 -4.96
C LYS A 164 -17.77 7.08 -3.73
N ARG A 165 -17.45 6.08 -2.90
CA ARG A 165 -16.58 6.23 -1.73
C ARG A 165 -15.14 6.63 -2.06
N PHE A 166 -14.72 6.48 -3.32
CA PHE A 166 -13.40 6.87 -3.83
C PHE A 166 -13.40 8.24 -4.52
N GLN A 167 -14.50 9.01 -4.45
CA GLN A 167 -14.52 10.37 -5.03
C GLN A 167 -13.48 11.29 -4.38
N THR A 168 -13.35 11.24 -3.06
CA THR A 168 -12.34 12.02 -2.33
C THR A 168 -10.92 11.60 -2.68
N ASP A 169 -10.70 10.30 -2.90
CA ASP A 169 -9.42 9.73 -3.34
C ASP A 169 -9.03 10.28 -4.72
N ASN A 170 -9.98 10.36 -5.65
CA ASN A 170 -9.72 10.92 -6.98
C ASN A 170 -9.57 12.46 -6.95
N ALA A 171 -10.28 13.16 -6.06
CA ALA A 171 -10.02 14.58 -5.82
C ALA A 171 -8.60 14.82 -5.30
N PHE A 172 -8.12 13.97 -4.38
CA PHE A 172 -6.73 13.99 -3.92
C PHE A 172 -5.75 13.73 -5.08
N TYR A 173 -6.01 12.72 -5.92
CA TYR A 173 -5.13 12.43 -7.06
C TYR A 173 -5.06 13.56 -8.09
N LEU A 174 -6.18 14.21 -8.37
CA LEU A 174 -6.21 15.38 -9.25
C LEU A 174 -5.37 16.52 -8.67
N ALA A 175 -5.53 16.79 -7.37
CA ALA A 175 -4.78 17.81 -6.66
C ALA A 175 -3.27 17.50 -6.64
N LEU A 176 -2.90 16.24 -6.38
CA LEU A 176 -1.52 15.76 -6.41
C LEU A 176 -0.89 15.96 -7.79
N ALA A 177 -1.60 15.55 -8.86
CA ALA A 177 -1.15 15.72 -10.23
C ALA A 177 -0.97 17.18 -10.64
N LYS A 178 -1.82 18.08 -10.13
CA LYS A 178 -1.77 19.53 -10.37
C LYS A 178 -0.81 20.27 -9.42
N GLY A 179 -0.23 19.59 -8.44
CA GLY A 179 0.59 20.20 -7.39
C GLY A 179 -0.17 21.15 -6.46
N ASN A 180 -1.49 21.00 -6.35
CA ASN A 180 -2.34 21.86 -5.54
C ASN A 180 -2.40 21.38 -4.08
N LYS A 181 -1.54 21.97 -3.23
CA LYS A 181 -1.47 21.61 -1.80
C LYS A 181 -2.78 21.82 -1.05
N THR A 182 -3.46 22.93 -1.27
CA THR A 182 -4.72 23.26 -0.59
C THR A 182 -5.81 22.23 -0.88
N GLU A 183 -5.92 21.77 -2.13
CA GLU A 183 -6.87 20.71 -2.49
C GLU A 183 -6.46 19.33 -1.95
N MET A 184 -5.15 19.03 -1.91
CA MET A 184 -4.64 17.82 -1.24
C MET A 184 -5.02 17.82 0.24
N GLU A 185 -4.78 18.91 0.96
CA GLU A 185 -5.12 19.09 2.38
C GLU A 185 -6.62 18.95 2.62
N SER A 186 -7.45 19.60 1.80
CA SER A 186 -8.91 19.51 1.88
C SER A 186 -9.42 18.07 1.69
N ALA A 187 -8.83 17.31 0.75
CA ALA A 187 -9.16 15.90 0.55
C ALA A 187 -8.74 15.06 1.77
N LEU A 188 -7.55 15.28 2.32
CA LEU A 188 -7.08 14.60 3.53
C LEU A 188 -7.96 14.91 4.75
N GLN A 189 -8.36 16.17 4.94
CA GLN A 189 -9.31 16.56 5.99
C GLN A 189 -10.63 15.81 5.87
N THR A 190 -11.15 15.67 4.65
CA THR A 190 -12.36 14.88 4.39
C THR A 190 -12.17 13.41 4.77
N LEU A 191 -11.05 12.81 4.38
CA LEU A 191 -10.70 11.41 4.72
C LEU A 191 -10.44 11.18 6.20
N CYS A 192 -10.07 12.22 6.94
CA CYS A 192 -9.90 12.19 8.40
C CYS A 192 -11.19 12.51 9.17
N SER A 193 -12.24 12.98 8.51
CA SER A 193 -13.53 13.19 9.18
C SER A 193 -14.03 11.88 9.78
N LEU A 194 -14.56 11.94 11.01
CA LEU A 194 -14.94 10.74 11.76
C LEU A 194 -15.86 9.81 10.97
N LYS A 195 -16.85 10.37 10.26
CA LYS A 195 -17.80 9.62 9.44
C LYS A 195 -17.11 8.87 8.30
N VAL A 196 -16.19 9.52 7.59
CA VAL A 196 -15.48 8.92 6.46
C VAL A 196 -14.49 7.88 6.96
N ALA A 197 -13.70 8.21 7.98
CA ALA A 197 -12.73 7.29 8.57
C ALA A 197 -13.39 6.02 9.11
N GLN A 198 -14.52 6.12 9.83
CA GLN A 198 -15.26 4.95 10.33
C GLN A 198 -15.79 4.03 9.23
N ASN A 199 -16.12 4.60 8.07
CA ASN A 199 -16.57 3.85 6.89
C ASN A 199 -15.38 3.21 6.19
N ARG A 200 -14.39 4.01 5.81
CA ARG A 200 -13.21 3.57 5.06
C ARG A 200 -12.36 2.58 5.84
N ASN A 201 -12.10 2.83 7.12
CA ASN A 201 -11.36 1.86 7.93
C ASN A 201 -12.13 0.55 8.15
N GLY A 202 -13.47 0.60 8.16
CA GLY A 202 -14.29 -0.61 8.32
C GLY A 202 -14.42 -1.45 7.04
N ALA A 203 -14.36 -0.82 5.86
CA ALA A 203 -14.49 -1.51 4.57
C ALA A 203 -13.15 -1.85 3.93
N ASP A 204 -12.19 -0.94 4.00
CA ASP A 204 -10.93 -0.99 3.25
C ASP A 204 -9.69 -0.80 4.19
N GLY A 205 -9.87 -0.76 5.51
CA GLY A 205 -8.80 -0.44 6.47
C GLY A 205 -7.84 -1.59 6.77
N ILE A 206 -6.70 -1.23 7.37
CA ILE A 206 -5.70 -2.20 7.84
C ILE A 206 -6.02 -2.58 9.28
N ILE A 207 -6.34 -3.86 9.50
CA ILE A 207 -6.69 -4.41 10.82
C ILE A 207 -5.57 -4.11 11.84
N GLY A 208 -5.96 -3.56 12.98
CA GLY A 208 -5.10 -3.05 14.05
C GLY A 208 -4.82 -1.55 13.98
N SER A 209 -5.04 -0.88 12.84
CA SER A 209 -4.79 0.57 12.67
C SER A 209 -6.07 1.41 12.73
N GLU A 210 -7.23 0.79 12.51
CA GLU A 210 -8.53 1.42 12.26
C GLU A 210 -9.02 2.32 13.40
N HIS A 211 -8.49 2.11 14.61
CA HIS A 211 -8.84 2.84 15.82
C HIS A 211 -7.90 4.03 16.11
N PHE A 212 -6.79 4.14 15.40
CA PHE A 212 -5.73 5.11 15.70
C PHE A 212 -5.57 6.18 14.61
N MET A 213 -5.86 5.84 13.36
CA MET A 213 -5.71 6.75 12.23
C MET A 213 -6.67 6.45 11.08
N SER A 214 -6.83 7.39 10.16
CA SER A 214 -7.43 7.12 8.85
C SER A 214 -6.38 6.48 7.93
N ALA A 215 -6.55 5.20 7.59
CA ALA A 215 -5.60 4.48 6.74
C ALA A 215 -5.49 5.12 5.35
N ALA A 216 -6.60 5.63 4.81
CA ALA A 216 -6.62 6.37 3.55
C ALA A 216 -5.81 7.67 3.65
N ALA A 217 -6.00 8.46 4.72
CA ALA A 217 -5.28 9.72 4.87
C ALA A 217 -3.77 9.51 5.11
N PHE A 218 -3.38 8.45 5.85
CA PHE A 218 -1.99 8.00 5.94
C PHE A 218 -1.41 7.73 4.56
N TYR A 219 -2.10 6.89 3.78
CA TYR A 219 -1.65 6.45 2.46
C TYR A 219 -1.41 7.63 1.50
N TYR A 220 -2.40 8.51 1.38
CA TYR A 220 -2.32 9.67 0.49
C TYR A 220 -1.32 10.71 0.99
N GLY A 221 -1.28 10.97 2.30
CA GLY A 221 -0.28 11.86 2.89
C GLY A 221 1.15 11.37 2.60
N LYS A 222 1.40 10.06 2.69
CA LYS A 222 2.68 9.45 2.33
C LYS A 222 3.02 9.60 0.85
N LEU A 223 2.07 9.34 -0.05
CA LEU A 223 2.28 9.55 -1.49
C LEU A 223 2.63 11.01 -1.81
N ALA A 224 1.93 11.98 -1.21
CA ALA A 224 2.28 13.40 -1.35
C ALA A 224 3.70 13.69 -0.83
N ARG A 225 4.08 13.12 0.33
CA ARG A 225 5.43 13.32 0.88
C ARG A 225 6.52 12.75 -0.02
N PHE A 226 6.32 11.55 -0.59
CA PHE A 226 7.23 10.97 -1.59
C PHE A 226 7.32 11.78 -2.88
N ALA A 227 6.23 12.47 -3.25
CA ALA A 227 6.21 13.43 -4.36
C ALA A 227 6.80 14.81 -4.00
N GLY A 228 7.35 14.99 -2.80
CA GLY A 228 8.01 16.23 -2.37
C GLY A 228 7.08 17.29 -1.76
N TYR A 229 5.81 16.97 -1.54
CA TYR A 229 4.86 17.90 -0.92
C TYR A 229 4.87 17.77 0.61
N GLU A 230 5.05 18.90 1.28
CA GLU A 230 4.73 19.09 2.69
C GLU A 230 3.35 19.72 2.78
N LEU A 231 2.46 19.03 3.51
CA LEU A 231 1.05 19.38 3.70
C LEU A 231 0.78 19.65 5.17
N ASP A 232 -0.05 20.65 5.46
CA ASP A 232 -0.47 21.01 6.81
C ASP A 232 -1.91 20.55 7.06
N VAL A 233 -2.06 19.42 7.77
CA VAL A 233 -3.37 18.81 8.04
C VAL A 233 -3.53 18.60 9.54
N ASP A 234 -4.24 19.52 10.18
CA ASP A 234 -4.60 19.43 11.59
C ASP A 234 -5.93 18.69 11.77
N MET A 235 -5.87 17.37 11.80
CA MET A 235 -7.03 16.51 12.04
C MET A 235 -6.70 15.37 13.02
N PRO A 236 -7.60 15.04 13.97
CA PRO A 236 -7.30 14.03 15.00
C PRO A 236 -6.93 12.63 14.48
N LEU A 237 -7.41 12.26 13.30
CA LEU A 237 -7.13 10.95 12.68
C LEU A 237 -6.07 11.03 11.57
N TYR A 238 -5.43 12.18 11.39
CA TYR A 238 -4.30 12.34 10.48
C TYR A 238 -2.99 11.99 11.22
N PRO A 239 -2.25 10.95 10.80
CA PRO A 239 -1.07 10.51 11.53
C PRO A 239 0.16 11.30 11.09
N ALA A 240 0.20 12.61 11.34
CA ALA A 240 1.29 13.50 10.89
C ALA A 240 2.69 12.97 11.24
N HIS A 241 2.85 12.41 12.44
CA HIS A 241 4.10 11.78 12.92
C HIS A 241 4.58 10.60 12.07
N LEU A 242 3.67 9.93 11.33
CA LEU A 242 4.02 8.85 10.41
C LEU A 242 4.28 9.35 9.00
N ILE A 243 3.83 10.54 8.60
CA ILE A 243 3.91 11.00 7.20
C ILE A 243 5.34 11.32 6.78
N ALA A 244 6.15 11.89 7.68
CA ALA A 244 7.56 12.17 7.42
C ALA A 244 8.27 10.90 6.92
N VAL A 245 9.06 11.02 5.86
CA VAL A 245 9.86 9.92 5.30
C VAL A 245 11.21 9.93 6.00
N ASN A 246 11.45 8.93 6.85
CA ASN A 246 12.67 8.79 7.62
C ASN A 246 13.16 7.33 7.57
N PRO A 247 13.75 6.90 6.43
CA PRO A 247 14.22 5.54 6.29
C PRO A 247 15.29 5.20 7.33
N LEU A 248 15.34 3.94 7.74
CA LEU A 248 16.42 3.46 8.60
C LEU A 248 17.73 3.40 7.82
N ALA A 249 18.83 3.74 8.48
CA ALA A 249 20.17 3.56 7.91
C ALA A 249 20.50 2.07 7.68
N ASP A 250 19.93 1.19 8.50
CA ASP A 250 20.03 -0.26 8.37
C ASP A 250 18.76 -0.91 8.92
N TYR A 251 18.06 -1.64 8.06
CA TYR A 251 16.83 -2.37 8.39
C TYR A 251 17.13 -3.78 8.94
N THR A 252 18.36 -4.27 8.80
CA THR A 252 18.76 -5.64 9.13
C THR A 252 19.38 -5.78 10.53
N ARG A 253 19.34 -4.71 11.34
CA ARG A 253 19.80 -4.72 12.74
C ARG A 253 19.12 -5.84 13.54
N GLY A 254 19.89 -6.80 14.04
CA GLY A 254 19.38 -7.99 14.74
C GLY A 254 19.82 -9.29 14.05
N GLU A 255 19.20 -10.42 14.40
CA GLU A 255 19.46 -11.70 13.74
C GLU A 255 19.35 -11.55 12.21
N VAL A 256 20.36 -12.05 11.48
CA VAL A 256 20.35 -12.09 10.02
C VAL A 256 19.21 -13.01 9.57
N ASP A 257 18.07 -12.39 9.26
CA ASP A 257 16.86 -13.07 8.82
C ASP A 257 17.02 -13.51 7.35
N VAL A 258 16.51 -14.69 6.97
CA VAL A 258 16.41 -15.16 5.57
C VAL A 258 15.71 -14.15 4.67
N LEU A 259 14.82 -13.32 5.22
CA LEU A 259 14.20 -12.21 4.51
C LEU A 259 15.17 -11.06 4.22
N ALA A 260 16.21 -10.84 5.03
CA ALA A 260 17.21 -9.81 4.77
C ALA A 260 17.98 -10.13 3.47
N GLU A 261 18.32 -11.40 3.26
CA GLU A 261 19.07 -11.90 2.10
C GLU A 261 18.20 -12.16 0.85
N LEU A 262 16.88 -12.00 0.96
CA LEU A 262 15.97 -12.20 -0.17
C LEU A 262 16.32 -11.27 -1.34
N ASP A 263 16.64 -11.87 -2.49
CA ASP A 263 16.66 -11.20 -3.79
C ASP A 263 15.22 -10.85 -4.20
N ILE A 264 14.84 -9.59 -3.99
CA ILE A 264 13.52 -9.09 -4.35
C ILE A 264 13.31 -9.04 -5.86
N TYR A 265 14.38 -8.97 -6.67
CA TYR A 265 14.33 -8.90 -8.12
C TYR A 265 14.42 -10.26 -8.82
N GLN A 266 14.28 -11.36 -8.06
CA GLN A 266 14.16 -12.70 -8.62
C GLN A 266 13.08 -12.70 -9.73
N THR A 267 13.46 -13.20 -10.91
CA THR A 267 12.56 -13.25 -12.07
C THR A 267 11.36 -14.15 -11.76
N PHE A 268 10.16 -13.65 -12.06
CA PHE A 268 8.95 -14.45 -11.93
C PHE A 268 8.97 -15.62 -12.92
N ASP A 269 8.38 -16.74 -12.52
CA ASP A 269 8.36 -17.95 -13.34
C ASP A 269 7.37 -17.86 -14.52
N GLY A 270 7.71 -18.56 -15.61
CA GLY A 270 6.80 -18.81 -16.72
C GLY A 270 6.34 -17.56 -17.47
N GLU A 271 5.04 -17.47 -17.73
CA GLU A 271 4.43 -16.38 -18.50
C GLU A 271 4.49 -15.01 -17.79
N PHE A 272 4.80 -14.99 -16.50
CA PHE A 272 4.90 -13.76 -15.70
C PHE A 272 6.30 -13.12 -15.73
N ALA A 273 7.31 -13.78 -16.29
CA ALA A 273 8.68 -13.26 -16.35
C ALA A 273 8.76 -11.82 -16.91
N PRO A 274 8.02 -11.44 -17.98
CA PRO A 274 8.01 -10.06 -18.50
C PRO A 274 7.38 -9.02 -17.56
N PHE A 275 6.76 -9.44 -16.47
CA PHE A 275 6.14 -8.55 -15.47
C PHE A 275 6.97 -8.43 -14.19
N THR A 276 8.17 -9.02 -14.16
CA THR A 276 9.09 -8.92 -13.02
C THR A 276 9.53 -7.46 -12.81
N PRO A 277 9.28 -6.85 -11.62
CA PRO A 277 9.87 -5.56 -11.27
C PRO A 277 11.39 -5.54 -11.47
N LYS A 278 11.93 -4.40 -11.88
CA LYS A 278 13.36 -4.24 -12.15
C LYS A 278 14.04 -3.28 -11.18
N PRO A 279 15.36 -3.42 -10.94
CA PRO A 279 16.13 -2.47 -10.15
C PRO A 279 15.98 -1.03 -10.64
N GLN A 280 16.33 -0.07 -9.79
CA GLN A 280 16.28 1.35 -10.17
C GLN A 280 17.22 1.61 -11.36
N GLY A 281 16.74 2.38 -12.34
CA GLY A 281 17.46 2.63 -13.60
C GLY A 281 17.13 1.64 -14.71
N GLU A 282 16.49 0.51 -14.37
CA GLU A 282 15.85 -0.38 -15.32
C GLU A 282 14.33 -0.17 -15.27
N TYR A 283 13.67 -0.20 -16.43
CA TYR A 283 12.21 -0.12 -16.49
C TYR A 283 11.64 -1.41 -17.04
N ASN A 284 10.70 -1.99 -16.28
CA ASN A 284 9.99 -3.17 -16.74
C ASN A 284 8.96 -2.81 -17.83
N LEU A 285 7.94 -2.04 -17.45
CA LEU A 285 6.81 -1.71 -18.30
C LEU A 285 6.45 -0.24 -18.17
N ASP A 286 6.24 0.44 -19.31
CA ASP A 286 5.59 1.74 -19.30
C ASP A 286 4.07 1.54 -19.10
N ILE A 287 3.63 1.74 -17.86
CA ILE A 287 2.23 1.57 -17.48
C ILE A 287 1.31 2.60 -18.13
N THR A 288 1.84 3.71 -18.67
CA THR A 288 1.03 4.75 -19.29
C THR A 288 0.46 4.35 -20.66
N LEU A 289 1.09 3.38 -21.32
CA LEU A 289 0.68 2.91 -22.63
C LEU A 289 -0.70 2.24 -22.60
N ASN A 290 -1.59 2.69 -23.48
CA ASN A 290 -2.97 2.18 -23.60
C ASN A 290 -3.76 2.24 -22.28
N SER A 291 -3.51 3.24 -21.44
CA SER A 291 -4.10 3.36 -20.09
C SER A 291 -5.08 4.52 -19.93
N LYS A 292 -5.69 4.96 -21.04
CA LYS A 292 -6.76 5.98 -21.01
C LYS A 292 -8.03 5.46 -20.32
N PRO A 293 -8.77 6.32 -19.61
CA PRO A 293 -10.03 5.92 -18.99
C PRO A 293 -11.04 5.50 -20.06
N MET A 294 -11.79 4.43 -19.78
CA MET A 294 -12.85 3.89 -20.62
C MET A 294 -14.18 3.95 -19.88
N GLU A 295 -15.24 4.35 -20.60
CA GLU A 295 -16.60 4.32 -20.10
C GLU A 295 -17.02 2.92 -19.70
N LYS A 296 -17.98 2.86 -18.78
CA LYS A 296 -18.68 1.62 -18.49
C LYS A 296 -19.53 1.29 -19.72
N LEU A 297 -19.14 0.26 -20.48
CA LEU A 297 -20.03 -0.27 -21.52
C LEU A 297 -21.40 -0.58 -20.89
N PRO A 298 -22.52 -0.21 -21.56
CA PRO A 298 -23.88 -0.38 -21.07
C PRO A 298 -24.18 -1.77 -20.50
#